data_AF-A0A846QLX2-F1
#
_entry.id   AF-A0A846QLX2-F1
#
_cell.length_a   1.000
_cell.length_b   1.000
_cell.length_c   1.000
_cell.angle_alpha   90.00
_cell.angle_beta   90.00
_cell.angle_gamma   90.00
#
_symmetry.space_group_name_H-M   'P 1'
#
loop_
_entity.id
_entity.type
_entity.pdbx_description
1 polymer ?
#
loop_
_entity_poly.entity_id
_entity_poly.type
_entity_poly.pdbx_seq_one_letter_code
_entity_poly.pdbx_strand_id
1 'polypeptide(L)'
;MGLFAVMLVCGIIAALIAGSKNRSRIGWFLLGCIFGLIAVAVLACLRTLPPKSQAPSPAPFPIDEDDEGDAPSGFCSPAATRRQAEERAAMRADRDRCAREEWEKGRRECPHCAELIRRKATVCRFCGAQVTPEEYPCPQAIDAPVQP
;
A
#
# COMPACT_ATOMS: atom_id res chain seq x y z
N MET A 1 -28.83 -22.92 -26.56
CA MET A 1 -28.95 -21.45 -26.39
C MET A 1 -29.17 -21.01 -24.94
N GLY A 2 -30.03 -21.67 -24.14
CA GLY A 2 -30.33 -21.21 -22.76
C GLY A 2 -29.15 -21.25 -21.77
N LEU A 3 -28.35 -22.32 -21.75
CA LEU A 3 -27.27 -22.49 -20.77
C LEU A 3 -26.13 -21.45 -20.91
N PHE A 4 -25.79 -21.11 -22.16
CA PHE A 4 -24.76 -20.12 -22.47
C PHE A 4 -25.18 -18.70 -22.08
N ALA A 5 -26.46 -18.36 -22.26
CA ALA A 5 -27.00 -17.07 -21.83
C ALA A 5 -26.93 -16.90 -20.31
N VAL A 6 -27.24 -17.96 -19.55
CA VAL A 6 -27.15 -17.95 -18.07
C VAL A 6 -25.70 -17.82 -17.59
N MET A 7 -24.75 -18.51 -18.23
CA MET A 7 -23.31 -18.37 -17.94
C MET A 7 -22.79 -16.95 -18.20
N LEU A 8 -23.21 -16.33 -19.31
CA LEU A 8 -22.82 -14.96 -19.65
C LEU A 8 -23.36 -13.95 -18.64
N VAL A 9 -24.66 -14.00 -18.33
CA VAL A 9 -25.30 -13.05 -17.41
C VAL A 9 -24.73 -13.20 -16.00
N CYS A 10 -24.53 -14.44 -15.52
CA CYS A 10 -23.94 -14.69 -14.21
C CYS A 10 -22.48 -14.21 -14.13
N GLY A 11 -21.69 -14.43 -15.18
CA GLY A 11 -20.31 -13.94 -15.28
C GLY A 11 -20.23 -12.41 -15.25
N ILE A 12 -21.10 -11.71 -15.98
CA ILE A 12 -21.17 -10.24 -16.00
C ILE A 12 -21.48 -9.71 -14.60
N ILE A 13 -22.48 -10.26 -13.91
CA ILE A 13 -22.87 -9.82 -12.57
C ILE A 13 -21.70 -10.02 -11.58
N ALA A 14 -21.01 -11.16 -11.63
CA ALA A 14 -19.82 -11.42 -10.80
C ALA A 14 -18.68 -10.43 -11.09
N ALA A 15 -18.45 -10.08 -12.36
CA ALA A 15 -17.45 -9.10 -12.77
C ALA A 15 -17.78 -7.67 -12.29
N LEU A 16 -19.05 -7.29 -12.33
CA LEU A 16 -19.54 -5.99 -11.85
C LEU A 16 -19.39 -5.89 -10.32
N ILE A 17 -19.75 -6.94 -9.59
CA ILE A 17 -19.59 -7.01 -8.13
C ILE A 17 -18.10 -6.96 -7.75
N ALA A 18 -17.24 -7.69 -8.46
CA ALA A 18 -15.80 -7.64 -8.24
C ALA A 18 -15.19 -6.27 -8.58
N GLY A 19 -15.73 -5.59 -9.60
CA GLY A 19 -15.33 -4.25 -10.00
C GLY A 19 -15.59 -3.19 -8.94
N SER A 20 -16.68 -3.32 -8.19
CA SER A 20 -16.97 -2.45 -7.05
C SER A 20 -15.96 -2.57 -5.90
N LYS A 21 -15.13 -3.64 -5.89
CA LYS A 21 -14.13 -3.93 -4.86
C LYS A 21 -12.67 -3.75 -5.35
N ASN A 22 -12.47 -3.01 -6.45
CA ASN A 22 -11.15 -2.71 -7.03
C ASN A 22 -10.27 -3.97 -7.26
N ARG A 23 -10.91 -5.10 -7.62
CA ARG A 23 -10.24 -6.33 -8.08
C ARG A 23 -10.42 -6.47 -9.59
N SER A 24 -9.55 -7.23 -10.26
CA SER A 24 -9.52 -7.34 -11.73
C SER A 24 -10.85 -7.88 -12.29
N ARG A 25 -11.67 -6.97 -12.83
CA ARG A 25 -12.99 -7.27 -13.43
C ARG A 25 -12.94 -8.41 -14.44
N ILE A 26 -11.88 -8.46 -15.24
CA ILE A 26 -11.68 -9.47 -16.29
C ILE A 26 -11.40 -10.88 -15.72
N GLY A 27 -10.67 -10.98 -14.60
CA GLY A 27 -10.36 -12.27 -13.98
C GLY A 27 -11.60 -12.89 -13.33
N TRP A 28 -12.41 -12.07 -12.67
CA TRP A 28 -13.66 -12.51 -12.06
C TRP A 28 -14.76 -12.83 -13.09
N PHE A 29 -14.75 -12.16 -14.25
CA PHE A 29 -15.61 -12.50 -15.39
C PHE A 29 -15.28 -13.88 -15.96
N LEU A 30 -14.00 -14.15 -16.27
CA LEU A 30 -13.56 -15.42 -16.86
C LEU A 30 -13.74 -16.59 -15.88
N LEU A 31 -13.47 -16.37 -14.60
CA LEU A 31 -13.69 -17.39 -13.57
C LEU A 31 -15.20 -17.68 -13.40
N GLY A 32 -16.05 -16.65 -13.44
CA GLY A 32 -17.51 -16.82 -13.40
C GLY A 32 -18.08 -17.54 -14.63
N CYS A 33 -17.53 -17.29 -15.81
CA CYS A 33 -17.96 -17.93 -17.05
C CYS A 33 -17.54 -19.42 -17.15
N ILE A 34 -16.43 -19.81 -16.49
CA ILE A 34 -15.92 -21.19 -16.50
C ILE A 34 -16.49 -22.00 -15.33
N PHE A 35 -16.68 -21.38 -14.15
CA PHE A 35 -17.04 -22.09 -12.92
C PHE A 35 -18.45 -21.79 -12.39
N GLY A 36 -19.22 -20.92 -13.06
CA GLY A 36 -20.67 -20.75 -12.86
C GLY A 36 -21.10 -20.58 -11.40
N LEU A 37 -21.67 -21.65 -10.83
CA LEU A 37 -22.17 -21.70 -9.46
C LEU A 37 -21.06 -21.66 -8.39
N ILE A 38 -19.87 -22.18 -8.70
CA ILE A 38 -18.74 -22.23 -7.76
C ILE A 38 -18.21 -20.81 -7.49
N ALA A 39 -18.27 -19.91 -8.48
CA ALA A 39 -17.86 -18.51 -8.30
C ALA A 39 -18.76 -17.76 -7.30
N VAL A 40 -20.07 -18.01 -7.34
CA VAL A 40 -21.05 -17.43 -6.39
C VAL A 40 -20.83 -17.99 -4.98
N ALA A 41 -20.58 -19.31 -4.86
CA ALA A 41 -20.25 -19.94 -3.58
C ALA A 41 -18.95 -19.36 -2.97
N VAL A 42 -17.92 -19.13 -3.79
CA VAL A 42 -16.67 -18.50 -3.35
C VAL A 42 -16.90 -17.05 -2.92
N LEU A 43 -17.69 -16.26 -3.66
CA LEU A 43 -18.05 -14.89 -3.28
C LEU A 43 -18.84 -14.82 -1.97
N ALA A 44 -19.72 -15.79 -1.70
CA ALA A 44 -20.45 -15.89 -0.44
C ALA A 44 -19.53 -16.29 0.73
N CYS A 45 -18.52 -17.12 0.47
CA CYS A 45 -17.55 -17.56 1.49
C CYS A 45 -16.41 -16.55 1.73
N LEU A 46 -16.08 -15.70 0.75
CA LEU A 46 -15.06 -14.66 0.89
C LEU A 46 -15.63 -13.47 1.67
N ARG A 47 -15.37 -13.47 2.98
CA ARG A 47 -15.61 -12.30 3.84
C ARG A 47 -14.83 -11.11 3.30
N THR A 48 -15.49 -9.95 3.34
CA THR A 48 -14.90 -8.66 2.98
C THR A 48 -13.63 -8.46 3.80
N LEU A 49 -12.47 -8.58 3.15
CA LEU A 49 -11.21 -8.19 3.73
C LEU A 49 -11.22 -6.66 3.86
N PRO A 50 -10.76 -6.11 5.00
CA PRO A 50 -10.59 -4.67 5.13
C PRO A 50 -9.68 -4.17 4.00
N PRO A 51 -9.95 -2.97 3.43
CA PRO A 51 -9.16 -2.43 2.34
C PRO A 51 -7.70 -2.31 2.80
N LYS A 52 -6.85 -3.22 2.34
CA LYS A 52 -5.41 -3.03 2.45
C LYS A 52 -5.09 -1.84 1.58
N SER A 53 -4.71 -0.73 2.22
CA SER A 53 -4.05 0.42 1.62
C SER A 53 -3.19 -0.08 0.45
N GLN A 54 -3.68 0.16 -0.76
CA GLN A 54 -2.85 0.05 -1.95
C GLN A 54 -1.87 1.20 -1.78
N ALA A 55 -0.68 0.88 -1.28
CA ALA A 55 0.44 1.80 -1.37
C ALA A 55 0.49 2.25 -2.84
N PRO A 56 0.38 3.54 -3.12
CA PRO A 56 0.58 4.03 -4.48
C PRO A 56 1.96 3.54 -4.92
N SER A 57 1.99 2.85 -6.05
CA SER A 57 3.23 2.72 -6.82
C SER A 57 3.82 4.12 -6.94
N PRO A 58 5.13 4.33 -6.67
CA PRO A 58 5.72 5.66 -6.70
C PRO A 58 5.43 6.26 -8.06
N ALA A 59 4.54 7.24 -8.07
CA ALA A 59 4.31 8.05 -9.24
C ALA A 59 5.66 8.69 -9.60
N PRO A 60 6.02 8.74 -10.89
CA PRO A 60 7.03 9.69 -11.34
C PRO A 60 6.64 11.04 -10.76
N PHE A 61 7.58 11.68 -10.08
CA PHE A 61 7.41 13.00 -9.47
C PHE A 61 6.61 13.89 -10.41
N PRO A 62 5.46 14.44 -9.97
CA PRO A 62 4.86 15.57 -10.64
C PRO A 62 5.92 16.66 -10.62
N ILE A 63 6.47 16.95 -11.78
CA ILE A 63 7.17 18.20 -12.02
C ILE A 63 6.07 19.26 -11.92
N ASP A 64 6.26 20.19 -11.00
CA ASP A 64 5.31 21.25 -10.73
C ASP A 64 5.07 22.06 -12.03
N GLU A 65 3.89 21.88 -12.62
CA GLU A 65 3.34 22.83 -13.58
C GLU A 65 2.33 23.67 -12.82
N ASP A 66 2.78 24.87 -12.47
CA ASP A 66 2.00 25.97 -11.94
C ASP A 66 0.77 26.22 -12.85
N ASP A 67 -0.45 26.07 -12.32
CA ASP A 67 -1.60 26.83 -12.82
C ASP A 67 -2.62 27.08 -11.71
N GLU A 68 -2.52 28.31 -11.20
CA GLU A 68 -3.50 29.15 -10.52
C GLU A 68 -4.98 28.83 -10.84
N GLY A 69 -5.83 28.59 -9.82
CA GLY A 69 -7.28 28.62 -10.04
C GLY A 69 -8.16 28.03 -8.93
N ASP A 70 -8.78 28.91 -8.15
CA ASP A 70 -9.97 28.69 -7.30
C ASP A 70 -9.78 28.00 -5.94
N ALA A 71 -9.30 28.78 -4.97
CA ALA A 71 -9.57 28.56 -3.56
C ALA A 71 -11.08 28.77 -3.26
N PRO A 72 -11.77 27.86 -2.54
CA PRO A 72 -13.13 28.13 -2.11
C PRO A 72 -13.14 29.17 -0.99
N SER A 73 -13.55 30.38 -1.33
CA SER A 73 -13.95 31.40 -0.37
C SER A 73 -15.29 31.00 0.26
N GLY A 74 -15.24 30.43 1.46
CA GLY A 74 -16.46 30.08 2.17
C GLY A 74 -16.19 29.50 3.55
N PHE A 75 -16.12 30.37 4.55
CA PHE A 75 -16.29 30.07 5.98
C PHE A 75 -15.86 28.64 6.41
N CYS A 76 -14.55 28.42 6.60
CA CYS A 76 -14.07 27.21 7.26
C CYS A 76 -14.50 27.22 8.73
N SER A 77 -15.46 26.36 9.08
CA SER A 77 -15.74 26.01 10.47
C SER A 77 -14.48 25.37 11.10
N PRO A 78 -14.04 25.78 12.30
CA PRO A 78 -12.79 25.29 12.93
C PRO A 78 -12.76 23.78 13.21
N ALA A 79 -13.91 23.09 13.11
CA ALA A 79 -13.98 21.62 13.21
C ALA A 79 -13.51 20.90 11.93
N ALA A 80 -13.63 21.51 10.75
CA ALA A 80 -13.26 20.88 9.47
C ALA A 80 -11.75 20.78 9.28
N THR A 81 -11.00 21.80 9.72
CA THR A 81 -9.52 21.80 9.69
C THR A 81 -8.92 20.79 10.65
N ARG A 82 -9.54 20.55 11.82
CA ARG A 82 -9.09 19.53 12.78
C ARG A 82 -9.21 18.11 12.21
N ARG A 83 -10.35 17.78 11.57
CA ARG A 83 -10.53 16.47 10.91
C ARG A 83 -9.53 16.26 9.78
N GLN A 84 -9.33 17.27 8.93
CA GLN A 84 -8.33 17.19 7.86
C GLN A 84 -6.89 17.05 8.39
N ALA A 85 -6.56 17.71 9.51
CA ALA A 85 -5.26 17.58 10.16
C ALA A 85 -5.07 16.19 10.78
N GLU A 86 -6.11 15.65 11.44
CA GLU A 86 -6.12 14.29 11.99
C GLU A 86 -5.98 13.23 10.89
N GLU A 87 -6.68 13.39 9.76
CA GLU A 87 -6.57 12.51 8.59
C GLU A 87 -5.18 12.54 7.96
N ARG A 88 -4.57 13.74 7.79
CA ARG A 88 -3.20 13.89 7.29
C ARG A 88 -2.16 13.31 8.26
N ALA A 89 -2.35 13.48 9.58
CA ALA A 89 -1.49 12.91 10.60
C ALA A 89 -1.57 11.37 10.60
N ALA A 90 -2.78 10.81 10.48
CA ALA A 90 -2.98 9.37 10.33
C ALA A 90 -2.28 8.83 9.09
N MET A 91 -2.41 9.51 7.94
CA MET A 91 -1.73 9.12 6.70
C MET A 91 -0.20 9.16 6.81
N ARG A 92 0.37 10.17 7.48
CA ARG A 92 1.82 10.21 7.78
C ARG A 92 2.24 9.05 8.66
N ALA A 93 1.51 8.78 9.74
CA ALA A 93 1.80 7.66 10.63
C ALA A 93 1.73 6.29 9.92
N ASP A 94 0.85 6.12 8.94
CA ASP A 94 0.76 4.90 8.13
C ASP A 94 1.98 4.72 7.22
N ARG A 95 2.43 5.80 6.56
CA ARG A 95 3.66 5.79 5.75
C ARG A 95 4.88 5.46 6.59
N ASP A 96 4.99 6.04 7.78
CA ASP A 96 6.11 5.83 8.70
C ASP A 96 6.21 4.37 9.17
N ARG A 97 5.06 3.69 9.36
CA ARG A 97 5.04 2.26 9.70
C ARG A 97 5.54 1.40 8.53
N CYS A 98 5.06 1.63 7.31
CA CYS A 98 5.55 0.90 6.13
C CYS A 98 7.06 1.11 5.92
N ALA A 99 7.54 2.35 6.03
CA ALA A 99 8.96 2.67 5.86
C ALA A 99 9.84 1.97 6.92
N ARG A 100 9.39 1.88 8.17
CA ARG A 100 10.07 1.11 9.21
C ARG A 100 10.14 -0.38 8.88
N GLU A 101 9.02 -0.98 8.46
CA GLU A 101 9.00 -2.40 8.09
C GLU A 101 9.95 -2.73 6.93
N GLU A 102 10.03 -1.85 5.93
CA GLU A 102 10.94 -1.99 4.80
C GLU A 102 12.41 -1.84 5.23
N TRP A 103 12.72 -0.85 6.08
CA TRP A 103 14.06 -0.66 6.64
C TRP A 103 14.53 -1.89 7.43
N GLU A 104 13.64 -2.46 8.26
CA GLU A 104 13.93 -3.65 9.07
C GLU A 104 14.24 -4.89 8.23
N LYS A 105 13.63 -5.00 7.04
CA LYS A 105 13.93 -6.05 6.05
C LYS A 105 15.23 -5.79 5.30
N GLY A 106 15.72 -4.54 5.33
CA GLY A 106 16.96 -4.13 4.69
C GLY A 106 18.19 -4.88 5.22
N ARG A 107 19.18 -5.03 4.33
CA ARG A 107 20.50 -5.59 4.62
C ARG A 107 21.52 -4.47 4.60
N ARG A 108 22.57 -4.59 5.42
CA ARG A 108 23.77 -3.76 5.38
C ARG A 108 25.00 -4.64 5.40
N GLU A 109 26.12 -4.11 4.97
CA GLU A 109 27.39 -4.83 5.01
C GLU A 109 27.97 -4.82 6.43
N CYS A 110 28.61 -5.92 6.80
CA CYS A 110 29.34 -6.04 8.05
C CYS A 110 30.67 -5.27 7.94
N PRO A 111 31.00 -4.35 8.87
CA PRO A 111 32.25 -3.59 8.83
C PRO A 111 33.52 -4.44 9.02
N HIS A 112 33.39 -5.68 9.49
CA HIS A 112 34.53 -6.57 9.75
C HIS A 112 34.84 -7.55 8.63
N CYS A 113 33.82 -8.00 7.87
CA CYS A 113 33.98 -9.05 6.87
C CYS A 113 33.24 -8.78 5.56
N ALA A 114 32.63 -7.60 5.40
CA ALA A 114 31.87 -7.15 4.22
C ALA A 114 30.64 -7.99 3.84
N GLU A 115 30.30 -9.03 4.61
CA GLU A 115 29.14 -9.87 4.32
C GLU A 115 27.81 -9.18 4.66
N LEU A 116 26.75 -9.51 3.94
CA LEU A 116 25.45 -8.86 4.07
C LEU A 116 24.67 -9.34 5.30
N ILE A 117 24.64 -8.53 6.34
CA ILE A 117 23.93 -8.75 7.62
C ILE A 117 22.61 -7.95 7.70
N ARG A 118 21.74 -8.30 8.65
CA ARG A 118 20.53 -7.50 8.94
C ARG A 118 20.93 -6.19 9.63
N ARG A 119 20.20 -5.09 9.38
CA ARG A 119 20.46 -3.80 10.05
C ARG A 119 20.35 -3.87 11.58
N LYS A 120 19.46 -4.72 12.09
CA LYS A 120 19.29 -5.01 13.53
C LYS A 120 20.28 -6.03 14.12
N ALA A 121 21.20 -6.59 13.33
CA ALA A 121 22.11 -7.60 13.84
C ALA A 121 23.03 -6.98 14.91
N THR A 122 23.14 -7.63 16.07
CA THR A 122 24.12 -7.31 17.11
C THR A 122 25.40 -8.14 16.98
N VAL A 123 25.31 -9.28 16.28
CA VAL A 123 26.42 -10.19 16.01
C VAL A 123 26.34 -10.64 14.55
N CYS A 124 27.47 -10.57 13.83
CA CYS A 124 27.56 -11.09 12.48
C CYS A 124 27.55 -12.62 12.49
N ARG A 125 26.65 -13.26 11.73
CA ARG A 125 26.58 -14.73 11.62
C ARG A 125 27.82 -15.35 10.96
N PHE A 126 28.54 -14.59 10.15
CA PHE A 126 29.63 -15.10 9.33
C PHE A 126 30.99 -15.01 10.03
N CYS A 127 31.33 -13.86 10.61
CA CYS A 127 32.61 -13.67 11.30
C CYS A 127 32.50 -13.70 12.83
N GLY A 128 31.29 -13.68 13.41
CA GLY A 128 31.08 -13.68 14.86
C GLY A 128 31.39 -12.36 15.57
N ALA A 129 31.83 -11.31 14.84
CA ALA A 129 32.10 -10.01 15.43
C ALA A 129 30.82 -9.34 15.94
N GLN A 130 30.94 -8.61 17.05
CA GLN A 130 29.88 -7.72 17.54
C GLN A 130 29.80 -6.49 16.63
N VAL A 131 28.58 -6.17 16.21
CA VAL A 131 28.30 -5.05 15.32
C VAL A 131 27.21 -4.19 15.95
N THR A 132 27.33 -2.88 15.78
CA THR A 132 26.32 -1.93 16.28
C THR A 132 25.08 -1.99 15.40
N PRO A 133 23.88 -2.26 15.96
CA PRO A 133 22.63 -2.19 15.21
C PRO A 133 22.41 -0.79 14.64
N GLU A 134 21.91 -0.72 13.41
CA GLU A 134 21.46 0.53 12.82
C GLU A 134 20.02 0.81 13.27
N GLU A 135 19.81 1.94 13.93
CA GLU A 135 18.47 2.40 14.26
C GLU A 135 17.78 2.98 13.03
N TYR A 136 16.45 2.86 13.00
CA TYR A 136 15.65 3.49 11.95
C TYR A 136 15.68 5.01 12.15
N PRO A 137 16.13 5.81 11.17
CA PRO A 137 16.03 7.25 11.26
C PRO A 137 14.55 7.64 11.32
N CYS A 138 14.18 8.45 12.32
CA CYS A 138 12.82 8.98 12.40
C CYS A 138 12.51 9.75 11.10
N PRO A 139 11.31 9.64 10.50
CA PRO A 139 10.96 10.27 9.22
C PRO A 139 11.31 11.77 9.13
N GLN A 140 11.17 12.48 10.24
CA GLN A 140 11.51 13.90 10.35
C GLN A 140 13.01 14.20 10.13
N ALA A 141 13.89 13.23 10.36
CA ALA A 141 15.34 13.37 10.15
C ALA A 141 15.77 13.10 8.70
N ILE A 142 14.94 12.42 7.91
CA ILE A 142 15.23 12.07 6.50
C ILE A 142 14.88 13.24 5.57
N ASP A 143 13.83 13.99 5.91
CA ASP A 143 13.36 15.16 5.18
C ASP A 143 14.18 16.44 5.50
N ALA A 144 15.11 16.36 6.46
CA ALA A 144 15.98 17.48 6.78
C ALA A 144 17.00 17.67 5.64
N PRO A 145 17.24 18.91 5.16
CA PRO A 145 18.27 19.15 4.17
C PRO A 145 19.62 18.67 4.73
N VAL A 146 20.25 17.73 4.02
CA VAL A 146 21.61 17.27 4.32
C VAL A 146 22.52 18.49 4.25
N GLN A 147 22.97 18.96 5.41
CA GLN A 147 23.90 20.09 5.46
C GLN A 147 25.25 19.63 4.88
N PRO A 148 25.83 20.39 3.94
CA PRO A 148 27.07 20.03 3.26
C PRO A 148 28.30 20.04 4.17
#